data_AF-A0AAW0ZCP9-F1
#
_entry.id   AF-A0AAW0ZCP9-F1
#
_cell.length_a   1.000
_cell.length_b   1.000
_cell.length_c   1.000
_cell.angle_alpha   90.00
_cell.angle_beta   90.00
_cell.angle_gamma   90.00
#
_symmetry.space_group_name_H-M   'P 1'
#
loop_
_entity.id
_entity.type
_entity.pdbx_description
1 polymer ?
#
loop_
_entity_poly.entity_id
_entity_poly.type
_entity_poly.pdbx_seq_one_letter_code
_entity_poly.pdbx_strand_id
1 'polypeptide(L)'
;MKKNEKMTMRAFHLKLIKEMVKNHKMLNNNCSSRNKSTADHSLRLTEKHFPSFCKTVNKKKTLRNCVVCSKNDIRRSRYECEDCDVGLVPCFKTYHTELYY
;
A
#
# COMPACT_ATOMS: atom_id res chain seq x y z
N MET A 1 28.65 -40.64 8.64
CA MET A 1 28.32 -40.43 7.21
C MET A 1 26.93 -39.81 7.12
N LYS A 2 26.79 -38.58 6.57
CA LYS A 2 25.47 -37.94 6.40
C LYS A 2 24.77 -38.59 5.20
N LYS A 3 23.60 -39.21 5.42
CA LYS A 3 22.79 -39.77 4.34
C LYS A 3 22.39 -38.62 3.40
N ASN A 4 22.65 -38.79 2.10
CA ASN A 4 22.19 -37.88 1.07
C ASN A 4 20.71 -38.20 0.79
N GLU A 5 19.84 -37.65 1.64
CA GLU A 5 18.41 -37.90 1.59
C GLU A 5 17.81 -37.18 0.38
N LYS A 6 17.46 -37.93 -0.66
CA LYS A 6 16.85 -37.37 -1.87
C LYS A 6 15.44 -36.89 -1.54
N MET A 7 15.28 -35.57 -1.53
CA MET A 7 13.97 -34.92 -1.35
C MET A 7 13.08 -35.21 -2.55
N THR A 8 11.81 -35.52 -2.28
CA THR A 8 10.81 -35.61 -3.35
C THR A 8 10.53 -34.22 -3.92
N MET A 9 10.16 -34.15 -5.22
CA MET A 9 9.81 -32.87 -5.87
C MET A 9 8.71 -32.11 -5.12
N ARG A 10 7.72 -32.83 -4.57
CA ARG A 10 6.65 -32.25 -3.75
C ARG A 10 7.21 -31.58 -2.50
N ALA A 11 8.12 -32.24 -1.80
CA ALA A 11 8.74 -31.70 -0.59
C ALA A 11 9.66 -30.51 -0.92
N PHE A 12 10.34 -30.54 -2.08
CA PHE A 12 11.11 -29.42 -2.60
C PHE A 12 10.22 -28.20 -2.89
N HIS A 13 9.13 -28.36 -3.66
CA HIS A 13 8.19 -27.27 -3.96
C HIS A 13 7.58 -26.68 -2.69
N LEU A 14 7.21 -27.53 -1.74
CA LEU A 14 6.62 -27.08 -0.47
C LEU A 14 7.65 -26.29 0.38
N LYS A 15 8.92 -26.69 0.36
CA LYS A 15 10.01 -25.93 0.98
C LYS A 15 10.24 -24.59 0.29
N LEU A 16 10.25 -24.58 -1.04
CA LEU A 16 10.44 -23.36 -1.84
C LEU A 16 9.33 -22.33 -1.57
N ILE A 17 8.06 -22.75 -1.61
CA ILE A 17 6.91 -21.89 -1.32
C ILE A 17 7.01 -21.32 0.10
N LYS A 18 7.39 -22.15 1.09
CA LYS A 18 7.58 -21.70 2.47
C LYS A 18 8.66 -20.62 2.57
N GLU A 19 9.80 -20.80 1.91
CA GLU A 19 10.88 -19.79 1.90
C GLU A 19 10.46 -18.51 1.18
N MET A 20 9.80 -18.60 0.02
CA MET A 20 9.28 -17.43 -0.71
C MET A 20 8.29 -16.63 0.13
N VAL A 21 7.32 -17.30 0.77
CA VAL A 21 6.33 -16.66 1.64
C VAL A 21 6.99 -16.08 2.88
N LYS A 22 7.96 -16.79 3.49
CA LYS A 22 8.70 -16.30 4.66
C LYS A 22 9.49 -15.02 4.33
N ASN A 23 10.15 -14.97 3.18
CA ASN A 23 10.86 -13.79 2.70
C ASN A 23 9.92 -12.61 2.43
N HIS A 24 8.72 -12.89 1.90
CA HIS A 24 7.70 -11.84 1.70
C HIS A 24 6.99 -11.40 2.99
N LYS A 25 6.85 -12.27 4.01
CA LYS A 25 6.23 -11.91 5.29
C LYS A 25 7.09 -10.94 6.11
N MET A 26 8.41 -10.92 5.93
CA MET A 26 9.25 -9.88 6.57
C MET A 26 8.98 -8.47 6.03
N LEU A 27 8.37 -8.34 4.84
CA LEU A 27 7.87 -7.06 4.31
C LEU A 27 6.47 -6.69 4.82
N ASN A 28 5.76 -7.59 5.51
CA ASN A 28 4.32 -7.44 5.79
C ASN A 28 3.91 -7.60 7.27
N ASN A 29 4.87 -7.70 8.20
CA ASN A 29 4.59 -8.04 9.59
C ASN A 29 4.40 -6.86 10.56
N ASN A 30 4.21 -5.63 10.06
CA ASN A 30 3.89 -4.48 10.93
C ASN A 30 2.40 -4.10 10.90
N CYS A 31 1.50 -5.08 10.97
CA CYS A 31 0.06 -4.84 11.10
C CYS A 31 -0.44 -5.34 12.46
N SER A 32 -0.22 -4.53 13.50
CA SER A 32 -1.02 -4.63 14.72
C SER A 32 -2.42 -4.09 14.44
N SER A 33 -3.40 -4.95 14.68
CA SER A 33 -4.84 -4.84 14.43
C SER A 33 -5.58 -3.68 15.15
N ARG A 34 -5.09 -2.43 15.05
CA ARG A 34 -5.85 -1.27 15.56
C ARG A 34 -5.80 -0.01 14.72
N ASN A 35 -4.94 0.07 13.70
CA ASN A 35 -4.87 1.20 12.77
C ASN A 35 -4.98 0.71 11.32
N LYS A 36 -6.21 0.65 10.80
CA LYS A 36 -6.49 0.29 9.41
C LYS A 36 -5.92 1.30 8.38
N SER A 37 -5.30 2.39 8.84
CA SER A 37 -4.75 3.46 8.02
C SER A 37 -3.27 3.31 7.64
N THR A 38 -2.52 2.36 8.22
CA THR A 38 -1.08 2.22 7.97
C THR A 38 -0.67 0.84 7.46
N ALA A 39 -1.56 -0.15 7.47
CA ALA A 39 -1.30 -1.44 6.80
C ALA A 39 -1.26 -1.32 5.26
N ASP A 40 -1.68 -0.17 4.73
CA ASP A 40 -1.76 0.15 3.30
C ASP A 40 -0.44 0.68 2.72
N HIS A 41 0.61 0.81 3.55
CA HIS A 41 1.92 1.30 3.13
C HIS A 41 2.53 0.46 2.00
N SER A 42 2.31 -0.86 2.00
CA SER A 42 2.87 -1.71 0.95
C SER A 42 2.14 -1.49 -0.38
N LEU A 43 0.81 -1.53 -0.39
CA LEU A 43 0.03 -1.44 -1.63
C LEU A 43 0.10 -0.05 -2.27
N ARG A 44 0.08 1.03 -1.48
CA ARG A 44 0.24 2.39 -2.02
C ARG A 44 1.59 2.60 -2.72
N LEU A 45 2.63 1.88 -2.29
CA LEU A 45 4.00 1.99 -2.81
C LEU A 45 4.29 0.99 -3.95
N THR A 46 3.61 -0.16 -3.99
CA THR A 46 3.90 -1.22 -4.96
C THR A 46 2.93 -1.27 -6.13
N GLU A 47 1.68 -0.85 -5.95
CA GLU A 47 0.67 -0.93 -7.00
C GLU A 47 0.67 0.31 -7.90
N LYS A 48 0.11 0.15 -9.11
CA LYS A 48 0.00 1.24 -10.08
C LYS A 48 -1.28 2.03 -9.81
N HIS A 49 -1.12 3.11 -9.05
CA HIS A 49 -2.19 4.06 -8.75
C HIS A 49 -2.25 5.16 -9.82
N PHE A 50 -3.47 5.55 -10.22
CA PHE A 50 -3.70 6.65 -11.16
C PHE A 50 -4.50 7.79 -10.50
N PRO A 51 -4.15 9.06 -10.72
CA PRO A 51 -4.97 10.18 -10.28
C PRO A 51 -6.33 10.15 -10.98
N SER A 52 -7.39 10.13 -10.19
CA SER A 52 -8.76 10.27 -10.65
C SER A 52 -9.30 11.66 -10.29
N PHE A 53 -10.19 12.21 -11.11
CA PHE A 53 -10.84 13.48 -10.79
C PHE A 53 -11.97 13.22 -9.79
N CYS A 54 -12.03 14.00 -8.71
CA CYS A 54 -13.07 13.87 -7.70
C CYS A 54 -14.46 14.06 -8.34
N LYS A 55 -15.24 12.97 -8.45
CA LYS A 55 -16.61 13.02 -8.99
C LYS A 55 -17.52 13.73 -7.98
N THR A 56 -17.88 14.98 -8.29
CA THR A 56 -18.87 15.76 -7.52
C THR A 56 -20.28 15.26 -7.83
N VAL A 57 -20.62 14.06 -7.35
CA VAL A 57 -21.91 13.41 -7.69
C VAL A 57 -23.09 14.15 -7.04
N ASN A 58 -22.88 14.85 -5.93
CA ASN A 58 -23.91 15.65 -5.28
C ASN A 58 -23.27 16.94 -4.75
N LYS A 59 -23.98 18.08 -4.84
CA LYS A 59 -23.56 19.48 -4.57
C LYS A 59 -22.92 19.77 -3.19
N LYS A 60 -22.53 18.76 -2.42
CA LYS A 60 -21.91 18.83 -1.09
C LYS A 60 -20.76 17.82 -0.85
N LYS A 61 -20.22 17.14 -1.89
CA LYS A 61 -18.92 16.46 -1.69
C LYS A 61 -17.84 17.54 -1.56
N THR A 62 -17.53 17.88 -0.31
CA THR A 62 -16.40 18.71 0.07
C THR A 62 -15.15 18.15 -0.61
N LEU A 63 -14.44 18.99 -1.36
CA LEU A 63 -13.12 18.66 -1.93
C LEU A 63 -12.30 17.97 -0.84
N ARG A 64 -11.79 16.76 -1.10
CA ARG A 64 -11.03 16.02 -0.10
C ARG A 64 -9.77 16.80 0.25
N ASN A 65 -9.39 16.80 1.52
CA ASN A 65 -8.12 17.39 1.93
C ASN A 65 -6.97 16.51 1.42
N CYS A 66 -5.85 17.14 1.08
CA CYS A 66 -4.64 16.40 0.76
C CYS A 66 -4.12 15.74 2.05
N VAL A 67 -3.93 14.42 2.06
CA VAL A 67 -3.41 13.72 3.26
C VAL A 67 -2.02 14.24 3.63
N VAL A 68 -1.17 14.45 2.63
CA VAL A 68 0.19 14.97 2.82
C VAL A 68 0.17 16.43 3.30
N CYS A 69 -0.60 17.29 2.64
CA CYS A 69 -0.62 18.72 2.96
C CYS A 69 -1.60 19.10 4.08
N SER A 70 -2.32 18.14 4.67
CA SER A 70 -3.24 18.37 5.79
C SER A 70 -2.56 19.08 6.96
N LYS A 71 -1.27 18.78 7.17
CA LYS A 71 -0.39 19.41 8.17
C LYS A 71 -0.07 20.88 7.85
N ASN A 72 -0.17 21.29 6.59
CA ASN A 72 0.24 22.60 6.08
C ASN A 72 -0.96 23.47 5.65
N ASP A 73 -2.17 23.17 6.13
CA ASP A 73 -3.40 23.92 5.86
C ASP A 73 -3.83 24.04 4.37
N ILE A 74 -3.31 23.17 3.48
CA ILE A 74 -3.76 23.10 2.09
C ILE A 74 -5.00 22.18 2.03
N ARG A 75 -6.17 22.82 2.03
CA ARG A 75 -7.46 22.18 2.36
C ARG A 75 -8.26 21.62 1.19
N ARG A 76 -7.78 21.63 -0.07
CA ARG A 76 -8.65 21.25 -1.19
C ARG A 76 -7.91 20.54 -2.33
N SER A 77 -8.13 19.23 -2.45
CA SER A 77 -7.71 18.42 -3.57
C SER A 77 -8.85 18.22 -4.58
N ARG A 78 -8.57 18.47 -5.86
CA ARG A 78 -9.46 18.15 -7.00
C ARG A 78 -9.24 16.75 -7.56
N TYR A 79 -8.15 16.11 -7.19
CA TYR A 79 -7.81 14.76 -7.60
C TYR A 79 -7.72 13.84 -6.39
N GLU A 80 -8.16 12.60 -6.56
CA GLU A 80 -8.11 11.55 -5.56
C GLU A 80 -7.51 10.28 -6.16
N CYS A 81 -6.94 9.45 -5.30
CA CYS A 81 -6.66 8.06 -5.62
C CYS A 81 -7.91 7.26 -5.23
N GLU A 82 -8.63 6.68 -6.21
CA GLU A 82 -9.81 5.84 -5.94
C GLU A 82 -9.41 4.57 -5.17
N ASP A 83 -8.24 3.99 -5.50
CA ASP A 83 -7.73 2.76 -4.89
C ASP A 83 -7.37 2.96 -3.40
N CYS A 84 -6.74 4.09 -3.06
CA CYS A 84 -6.37 4.44 -1.69
C CYS A 84 -7.42 5.30 -0.94
N ASP A 85 -8.52 5.68 -1.60
CA ASP A 85 -9.59 6.55 -1.07
C ASP A 85 -9.11 7.89 -0.46
N VAL A 86 -8.05 8.49 -1.02
CA VAL A 86 -7.42 9.73 -0.48
C VAL A 86 -7.35 10.85 -1.50
N GLY A 87 -7.52 12.10 -1.04
CA GLY A 87 -7.25 13.29 -1.85
C GLY A 87 -5.76 13.59 -1.90
N LEU A 88 -5.20 13.83 -3.09
CA LEU A 88 -3.75 14.00 -3.28
C LEU A 88 -3.41 15.01 -4.40
N VAL A 89 -3.25 16.30 -4.06
CA VAL A 89 -2.73 17.34 -4.98
C VAL A 89 -1.90 18.35 -4.19
N PRO A 90 -0.65 18.69 -4.58
CA PRO A 90 0.18 18.12 -5.67
C PRO A 90 0.93 16.82 -5.27
N CYS A 91 0.67 16.27 -4.08
CA CYS A 91 1.50 15.24 -3.45
C CYS A 91 1.21 13.79 -3.86
N PHE A 92 0.58 13.55 -5.02
CA PHE A 92 0.25 12.20 -5.48
C PHE A 92 1.51 11.31 -5.56
N LYS A 93 2.56 11.83 -6.19
CA LYS A 93 3.84 11.12 -6.31
C LYS A 93 4.41 10.79 -4.93
N THR A 94 4.60 11.79 -4.07
CA THR A 94 5.11 11.63 -2.70
C THR A 94 4.34 10.55 -1.93
N TYR A 95 3.00 10.58 -1.99
CA TYR A 95 2.17 9.59 -1.33
C TYR A 95 2.27 8.17 -1.93
N HIS A 96 2.68 8.01 -3.18
CA HIS A 96 2.84 6.69 -3.80
C HIS A 96 4.31 6.25 -3.97
N THR A 97 5.28 7.07 -3.56
CA THR A 97 6.72 6.75 -3.69
C THR A 97 7.51 6.81 -2.39
N GLU A 98 7.10 7.63 -1.42
CA GLU A 98 7.88 7.85 -0.19
C GLU A 98 7.27 7.13 1.00
N LEU A 99 8.10 6.52 1.86
CA LEU A 99 7.63 5.86 3.07
C LEU A 99 7.09 6.88 4.11
N TYR A 100 7.68 8.08 4.14
CA TYR A 100 7.38 9.16 5.07
C TYR A 100 7.03 10.44 4.31
N TYR A 101 5.98 11.17 4.75
CA TYR A 101 5.49 12.42 4.13
C TYR A 101 4.75 13.34 5.14
#